data_AF-A0AAW2L3E1-F1
#
_entry.id   AF-A0AAW2L3E1-F1
#
_cell.length_a   1.000
_cell.length_b   1.000
_cell.length_c   1.000
_cell.angle_alpha   90.00
_cell.angle_beta   90.00
_cell.angle_gamma   90.00
#
_symmetry.space_group_name_H-M   'P 1'
#
loop_
_entity.id
_entity.type
_entity.pdbx_description
1 polymer ?
#
loop_
_entity_poly.entity_id
_entity_poly.type
_entity_poly.pdbx_seq_one_letter_code
_entity_poly.pdbx_strand_id
1 'polypeptide(L)'
;MQLEQTCLELHEACKRAHFWIPLTLLDWPLVFLQVAAALHCESVVQSCVQYLEAVPWEESEEDEILVVVSQLGPIAMPILARIQPVDLVGTKSVFISAIRFATSIDGPSPPFGDELRTSAQEQVEYMLGDDEDMPLVAADNEVQLEMRIGLSKTFSSFERELSLIFESGMCKFTERKILQSLLDLEWMCNILLKMGLMNDFVSKWIDISETILRVVEDENLKCMWGLKLKVVEVTSKVLDAVGYGNVILPAPHRVQLIKLWLPFIRKLKPILDLMGDKDAEFPYKMDEDMWQSIEGAMVSLVSALPSDDQADILADWMNAEQLRYPDLSEAFEVWCFRTKSAKRRLVGGLTGKVDSTTVSL
;
A
#
# COMPACT_ATOMS: atom_id res chain seq x y z
N MET A 1 16.67 -45.04 44.74
CA MET A 1 16.79 -44.27 45.99
C MET A 1 17.36 -42.86 45.80
N GLN A 2 18.64 -42.64 45.49
CA GLN A 2 19.17 -41.26 45.35
C GLN A 2 18.57 -40.51 44.14
N LEU A 3 18.46 -41.17 42.98
CA LEU A 3 17.87 -40.57 41.78
C LEU A 3 16.37 -40.23 41.97
N GLU A 4 15.59 -41.14 42.56
CA GLU A 4 14.17 -40.93 42.86
C GLU A 4 13.94 -39.79 43.86
N GLN A 5 14.81 -39.65 44.87
CA GLN A 5 14.78 -38.56 45.82
C GLN A 5 15.01 -37.22 45.12
N THR A 6 16.02 -37.15 44.24
CA THR A 6 16.32 -35.95 43.44
C THR A 6 15.18 -35.60 42.48
N CYS A 7 14.56 -36.60 41.84
CA CYS A 7 13.37 -36.40 41.01
C CYS A 7 12.17 -35.87 41.81
N LEU A 8 11.95 -36.35 43.03
CA LEU A 8 10.91 -35.85 43.92
C LEU A 8 11.17 -34.41 44.37
N GLU A 9 12.41 -34.09 44.72
CA GLU A 9 12.83 -32.75 45.12
C GLU A 9 12.69 -31.75 43.96
N LEU A 10 13.05 -32.16 42.74
CA LEU A 10 12.83 -31.41 41.50
C LEU A 10 11.34 -31.19 41.24
N HIS A 11 10.52 -32.24 41.35
CA HIS A 11 9.07 -32.15 41.14
C HIS A 11 8.40 -31.20 42.16
N GLU A 12 8.78 -31.28 43.43
CA GLU A 12 8.32 -30.35 44.47
C GLU A 12 8.90 -28.93 44.30
N ALA A 13 10.09 -28.77 43.71
CA ALA A 13 10.62 -27.46 43.34
C ALA A 13 9.81 -26.84 42.19
N CYS A 14 9.44 -27.61 41.16
CA CYS A 14 8.58 -27.14 40.07
C CYS A 14 7.18 -26.73 40.57
N LYS A 15 6.56 -27.51 41.46
CA LYS A 15 5.28 -27.13 42.10
C LYS A 15 5.38 -25.82 42.89
N ARG A 16 6.48 -25.62 43.61
CA ARG A 16 6.73 -24.39 44.39
C ARG A 16 7.01 -23.18 43.49
N ALA A 17 7.72 -23.39 42.39
CA ALA A 17 8.02 -22.36 41.39
C ALA A 17 6.73 -21.84 40.72
N HIS A 18 5.72 -22.69 40.52
CA HIS A 18 4.41 -22.30 40.00
C HIS A 18 3.69 -21.22 40.84
N PHE A 19 4.10 -21.03 42.11
CA PHE A 19 3.52 -20.09 43.06
C PHE A 19 4.33 -18.79 43.27
N TRP A 20 5.53 -18.65 42.69
CA TRP A 20 6.50 -17.59 43.06
C TRP A 20 7.33 -16.97 41.92
N ILE A 21 7.01 -17.14 40.64
CA ILE A 21 7.84 -16.53 39.58
C ILE A 21 7.28 -15.15 39.18
N PRO A 22 8.00 -14.04 39.48
CA PRO A 22 7.82 -12.80 38.75
C PRO A 22 8.29 -13.00 37.30
N LEU A 23 7.48 -12.48 36.38
CA LEU A 23 7.45 -12.58 34.91
C LEU A 23 8.75 -12.32 34.10
N THR A 24 9.96 -12.53 34.62
CA THR A 24 11.14 -11.92 33.96
C THR A 24 12.28 -12.82 33.49
N LEU A 25 12.29 -14.14 33.67
CA LEU A 25 13.35 -14.99 33.08
C LEU A 25 12.88 -16.43 32.81
N LEU A 26 12.69 -16.79 31.53
CA LEU A 26 12.44 -18.16 31.04
C LEU A 26 13.64 -19.11 31.19
N ASP A 27 14.79 -18.61 31.67
CA ASP A 27 16.02 -19.38 31.93
C ASP A 27 15.78 -20.63 32.80
N TRP A 28 14.97 -20.51 33.85
CA TRP A 28 14.78 -21.60 34.82
C TRP A 28 14.01 -22.79 34.25
N PRO A 29 12.81 -22.62 33.66
CA PRO A 29 12.07 -23.71 33.03
C PRO A 29 12.88 -24.49 31.99
N LEU A 30 13.69 -23.81 31.16
CA LEU A 30 14.53 -24.44 30.14
C LEU A 30 15.67 -25.27 30.75
N VAL A 31 16.37 -24.72 31.74
CA VAL A 31 17.43 -25.44 32.47
C VAL A 31 16.83 -26.67 33.20
N PHE A 32 15.69 -26.52 33.85
CA PHE A 32 15.01 -27.64 34.51
C PHE A 32 14.59 -28.72 33.53
N LEU A 33 14.08 -28.32 32.36
CA LEU A 33 13.67 -29.25 31.30
C LEU A 33 14.86 -30.07 30.79
N GLN A 34 16.00 -29.43 30.51
CA GLN A 34 17.23 -30.09 30.09
C GLN A 34 17.74 -31.10 31.13
N VAL A 35 17.79 -30.68 32.41
CA VAL A 35 18.24 -31.54 33.52
C VAL A 35 17.28 -32.71 33.71
N ALA A 36 15.97 -32.47 33.70
CA ALA A 36 14.96 -33.52 33.85
C ALA A 36 14.98 -34.52 32.70
N ALA A 37 15.20 -34.05 31.46
CA ALA A 37 15.35 -34.90 30.29
C ALA A 37 16.60 -35.78 30.39
N ALA A 38 17.74 -35.21 30.80
CA ALA A 38 18.99 -35.95 31.00
C ALA A 38 18.90 -37.00 32.12
N LEU A 39 18.05 -36.76 33.14
CA LEU A 39 17.77 -37.68 34.23
C LEU A 39 16.65 -38.69 33.94
N HIS A 40 16.06 -38.66 32.73
CA HIS A 40 14.90 -39.47 32.33
C HIS A 40 13.70 -39.34 33.30
N CYS A 41 13.48 -38.14 33.85
CA CYS A 41 12.40 -37.86 34.77
C CYS A 41 11.14 -37.37 34.04
N GLU A 42 10.33 -38.30 33.53
CA GLU A 42 9.17 -37.99 32.68
C GLU A 42 8.15 -37.05 33.33
N SER A 43 7.90 -37.17 34.64
CA SER A 43 6.92 -36.32 35.34
C SER A 43 7.33 -34.84 35.41
N VAL A 44 8.63 -34.58 35.59
CA VAL A 44 9.17 -33.21 35.61
C VAL A 44 9.25 -32.66 34.20
N VAL A 45 9.69 -33.47 33.22
CA VAL A 45 9.67 -33.09 31.79
C VAL A 45 8.25 -32.68 31.37
N GLN A 46 7.23 -33.48 31.70
CA GLN A 46 5.84 -33.18 31.37
C GLN A 46 5.36 -31.87 32.03
N SER A 47 5.73 -31.63 33.29
CA SER A 47 5.36 -30.41 34.01
C SER A 47 6.02 -29.16 33.40
N CYS A 48 7.30 -29.26 33.02
CA CYS A 48 8.03 -28.20 32.34
C CYS A 48 7.45 -27.92 30.94
N VAL A 49 7.07 -28.96 30.19
CA VAL A 49 6.43 -28.80 28.88
C VAL A 49 5.07 -28.12 28.99
N GLN A 50 4.24 -28.51 29.95
CA GLN A 50 2.95 -27.86 30.21
C GLN A 50 3.12 -26.40 30.62
N TYR A 51 4.14 -26.09 31.42
CA TYR A 51 4.44 -24.71 31.80
C TYR A 51 4.83 -23.88 30.58
N LEU A 52 5.81 -24.37 29.79
CA LEU A 52 6.27 -23.67 28.60
C LEU A 52 5.11 -23.46 27.62
N GLU A 53 4.30 -24.49 27.35
CA GLU A 53 3.12 -24.42 26.48
C GLU A 53 2.09 -23.37 26.94
N ALA A 54 1.99 -23.08 28.23
CA ALA A 54 1.00 -22.15 28.78
C ALA A 54 1.47 -20.69 28.93
N VAL A 55 2.76 -20.39 28.77
CA VAL A 55 3.31 -19.02 28.99
C VAL A 55 3.70 -18.35 27.67
N PRO A 56 3.58 -17.01 27.55
CA PRO A 56 4.08 -16.27 26.38
C PRO A 56 5.61 -16.31 26.33
N TRP A 57 6.17 -16.19 25.12
CA TRP A 57 7.61 -16.14 24.86
C TRP A 57 7.92 -14.94 23.98
N GLU A 58 9.10 -14.38 24.12
CA GLU A 58 9.71 -13.44 23.18
C GLU A 58 10.45 -14.18 22.07
N GLU A 59 10.67 -13.53 20.92
CA GLU A 59 11.35 -14.13 19.76
C GLU A 59 12.73 -14.72 20.12
N SER A 60 13.50 -14.04 20.98
CA SER A 60 14.80 -14.56 21.47
C SER A 60 14.67 -15.84 22.29
N GLU A 61 13.54 -16.02 22.98
CA GLU A 61 13.28 -17.20 23.81
C GLU A 61 12.79 -18.37 22.94
N GLU A 62 12.13 -18.10 21.81
CA GLU A 62 11.67 -19.14 20.87
C GLU A 62 12.83 -19.97 20.32
N ASP A 63 13.91 -19.32 19.89
CA ASP A 63 15.11 -19.99 19.39
C ASP A 63 15.73 -20.91 20.45
N GLU A 64 15.82 -20.43 21.69
CA GLU A 64 16.34 -21.23 22.82
C GLU A 64 15.43 -22.41 23.14
N ILE A 65 14.11 -22.19 23.17
CA ILE A 65 13.10 -23.24 23.37
C ILE A 65 13.24 -24.31 22.29
N LEU A 66 13.32 -23.93 21.01
CA LEU A 66 13.44 -24.85 19.87
C LEU A 66 14.66 -25.77 20.00
N VAL A 67 15.82 -25.21 20.39
CA VAL A 67 17.04 -25.99 20.64
C VAL A 67 16.80 -27.07 21.68
N VAL A 68 16.15 -26.73 22.79
CA VAL A 68 15.91 -27.68 23.89
C VAL A 68 14.86 -28.73 23.54
N VAL A 69 13.73 -28.30 22.97
CA VAL A 69 12.57 -29.19 22.78
C VAL A 69 12.73 -30.14 21.60
N SER A 70 13.60 -29.82 20.63
CA SER A 70 13.95 -30.71 19.50
C SER A 70 14.47 -32.09 19.95
N GLN A 71 15.04 -32.18 21.15
CA GLN A 71 15.62 -33.41 21.69
C GLN A 71 14.61 -34.29 22.46
N LEU A 72 13.39 -33.79 22.71
CA LEU A 72 12.38 -34.44 23.57
C LEU A 72 11.40 -35.33 22.80
N GLY A 73 11.49 -35.36 21.47
CA GLY A 73 10.61 -36.17 20.63
C GLY A 73 9.12 -35.81 20.80
N PRO A 74 8.20 -36.79 20.83
CA PRO A 74 6.75 -36.53 20.85
C PRO A 74 6.24 -35.73 22.07
N ILE A 75 6.97 -35.77 23.20
CA ILE A 75 6.56 -35.06 24.42
C ILE A 75 6.55 -33.54 24.20
N ALA A 76 7.39 -33.02 23.30
CA ALA A 76 7.47 -31.60 22.96
C ALA A 76 6.39 -31.12 21.97
N MET A 77 5.54 -32.00 21.44
CA MET A 77 4.55 -31.64 20.42
C MET A 77 3.65 -30.46 20.78
N PRO A 78 3.17 -30.29 22.03
CA PRO A 78 2.35 -29.12 22.40
C PRO A 78 3.08 -27.78 22.23
N ILE A 79 4.40 -27.74 22.50
CA ILE A 79 5.24 -26.55 22.32
C ILE A 79 5.49 -26.33 20.82
N LEU A 80 5.87 -27.40 20.10
CA LEU A 80 6.15 -27.32 18.66
C LEU A 80 4.92 -26.86 17.87
N ALA A 81 3.71 -27.26 18.28
CA ALA A 81 2.47 -26.83 17.65
C ALA A 81 2.21 -25.32 17.73
N ARG A 82 2.84 -24.58 18.66
CA ARG A 82 2.74 -23.11 18.74
C ARG A 82 3.60 -22.38 17.71
N ILE A 83 4.71 -22.99 17.29
CA ILE A 83 5.72 -22.38 16.41
C ILE A 83 5.59 -22.94 14.97
N GLN A 84 4.82 -24.01 14.79
CA GLN A 84 4.59 -24.55 13.46
C GLN A 84 3.93 -23.51 12.55
N PRO A 85 4.44 -23.32 11.33
CA PRO A 85 3.82 -22.41 10.39
C PRO A 85 2.40 -22.89 10.10
N VAL A 86 1.49 -21.92 10.01
CA VAL A 86 0.11 -22.18 9.57
C VAL A 86 0.16 -22.63 8.11
N ASP A 87 -0.72 -23.55 7.72
CA ASP A 87 -0.82 -23.94 6.33
C ASP A 87 -1.33 -22.79 5.44
N LEU A 88 -1.09 -22.88 4.14
CA LEU A 88 -1.49 -21.84 3.17
C LEU A 88 -3.01 -21.56 3.21
N VAL A 89 -3.82 -22.56 3.56
CA VAL A 89 -5.29 -22.41 3.64
C VAL A 89 -5.66 -21.52 4.82
N GLY A 90 -5.06 -21.74 5.99
CA GLY A 90 -5.22 -20.92 7.17
C GLY A 90 -4.72 -19.49 6.93
N THR A 91 -3.52 -19.34 6.38
CA THR A 91 -2.95 -18.03 6.03
C THR A 91 -3.86 -17.27 5.07
N LYS A 92 -4.36 -17.93 4.01
CA LYS A 92 -5.34 -17.33 3.08
C LYS A 92 -6.62 -16.88 3.79
N SER A 93 -7.19 -17.73 4.64
CA SER A 93 -8.43 -17.42 5.38
C SER A 93 -8.28 -16.20 6.29
N VAL A 94 -7.13 -16.08 6.97
CA VAL A 94 -6.80 -14.92 7.81
C VAL A 94 -6.65 -13.69 6.93
N PHE A 95 -5.94 -13.79 5.80
CA PHE A 95 -5.72 -12.67 4.90
C PHE A 95 -7.02 -12.12 4.31
N ILE A 96 -7.91 -12.99 3.84
CA ILE A 96 -9.25 -12.61 3.35
C ILE A 96 -10.04 -11.89 4.46
N SER A 97 -9.97 -12.39 5.69
CA SER A 97 -10.66 -11.78 6.83
C SER A 97 -10.09 -10.39 7.14
N ALA A 98 -8.76 -10.25 7.13
CA ALA A 98 -8.09 -8.97 7.32
C ALA A 98 -8.47 -7.96 6.23
N ILE A 99 -8.50 -8.37 4.95
CA ILE A 99 -8.99 -7.53 3.84
C ILE A 99 -10.43 -7.08 4.10
N ARG A 100 -11.32 -7.98 4.52
CA ARG A 100 -12.72 -7.64 4.82
C ARG A 100 -12.85 -6.57 5.89
N PHE A 101 -12.08 -6.67 6.98
CA PHE A 101 -12.09 -5.66 8.03
C PHE A 101 -11.41 -4.36 7.59
N ALA A 102 -10.27 -4.44 6.92
CA ALA A 102 -9.52 -3.29 6.41
C ALA A 102 -10.30 -2.47 5.38
N THR A 103 -11.17 -3.13 4.61
CA THR A 103 -12.04 -2.53 3.60
C THR A 103 -13.49 -2.41 4.04
N SER A 104 -13.80 -2.74 5.30
CA SER A 104 -15.16 -2.60 5.83
C SER A 104 -15.51 -1.13 5.97
N ILE A 105 -16.58 -0.73 5.29
CA ILE A 105 -17.16 0.62 5.34
C ILE A 105 -18.47 0.61 6.13
N ASP A 106 -18.91 -0.57 6.57
CA ASP A 106 -20.16 -0.81 7.29
C ASP A 106 -20.06 -0.34 8.75
N GLY A 107 -19.80 0.96 8.91
CA GLY A 107 -19.75 1.65 10.19
C GLY A 107 -18.65 1.17 11.14
N PRO A 108 -18.47 1.90 12.25
CA PRO A 108 -17.56 1.48 13.30
C PRO A 108 -18.00 0.13 13.86
N SER A 109 -17.14 -0.89 13.84
CA SER A 109 -17.46 -2.22 14.39
C SER A 109 -17.52 -2.15 15.93
N PRO A 110 -18.69 -2.21 16.56
CA PRO A 110 -18.77 -2.04 18.02
C PRO A 110 -18.17 -3.25 18.73
N PRO A 111 -17.42 -3.07 19.84
CA PRO A 111 -17.12 -1.82 20.54
C PRO A 111 -15.91 -1.04 20.01
N PHE A 112 -15.12 -1.60 19.10
CA PHE A 112 -13.78 -1.13 18.70
C PHE A 112 -13.79 0.07 17.73
N GLY A 113 -14.94 0.33 17.10
CA GLY A 113 -15.08 1.44 16.17
C GLY A 113 -14.18 1.32 14.95
N ASP A 114 -13.41 2.38 14.66
CA ASP A 114 -12.48 2.46 13.53
C ASP A 114 -11.13 1.78 13.82
N GLU A 115 -10.81 1.48 15.08
CA GLU A 115 -9.54 0.87 15.49
C GLU A 115 -9.35 -0.50 14.85
N LEU A 116 -10.43 -1.27 14.73
CA LEU A 116 -10.39 -2.59 14.09
C LEU A 116 -10.01 -2.49 12.61
N ARG A 117 -10.52 -1.48 11.89
CA ARG A 117 -10.18 -1.24 10.49
C ARG A 117 -8.70 -0.90 10.37
N THR A 118 -8.20 0.05 11.18
CA THR A 118 -6.79 0.46 11.13
C THR A 118 -5.86 -0.71 11.46
N SER A 119 -6.16 -1.47 12.51
CA SER A 119 -5.37 -2.67 12.85
C SER A 119 -5.43 -3.73 11.75
N ALA A 120 -6.57 -3.91 11.08
CA ALA A 120 -6.67 -4.81 9.94
C ALA A 120 -5.88 -4.31 8.72
N GLN A 121 -5.82 -2.99 8.49
CA GLN A 121 -5.00 -2.38 7.43
C GLN A 121 -3.51 -2.64 7.69
N GLU A 122 -3.04 -2.41 8.91
CA GLU A 122 -1.67 -2.72 9.36
C GLU A 122 -1.37 -4.22 9.21
N GLN A 123 -2.30 -5.09 9.59
CA GLN A 123 -2.14 -6.53 9.46
C GLN A 123 -2.01 -6.96 7.99
N VAL A 124 -2.81 -6.40 7.08
CA VAL A 124 -2.70 -6.69 5.64
C VAL A 124 -1.36 -6.20 5.10
N GLU A 125 -0.88 -5.03 5.52
CA GLU A 125 0.44 -4.51 5.13
C GLU A 125 1.58 -5.41 5.61
N TYR A 126 1.48 -5.88 6.85
CA TYR A 126 2.44 -6.80 7.48
C TYR A 126 2.46 -8.15 6.77
N MET A 127 1.28 -8.73 6.49
CA MET A 127 1.18 -10.01 5.78
C MET A 127 1.75 -9.92 4.37
N LEU A 128 1.60 -8.78 3.68
CA LEU A 128 2.22 -8.50 2.39
C LEU A 128 3.70 -8.06 2.47
N GLY A 129 4.35 -8.26 3.62
CA GLY A 129 5.79 -8.09 3.79
C GLY A 129 6.61 -9.18 3.10
N ASP A 130 7.89 -9.23 3.43
CA ASP A 130 8.85 -10.17 2.83
C ASP A 130 8.66 -11.59 3.40
N ASP A 131 7.64 -12.30 2.90
CA ASP A 131 7.38 -13.73 3.14
C ASP A 131 7.45 -14.48 1.79
N GLU A 132 8.17 -15.60 1.75
CA GLU A 132 8.38 -16.40 0.53
C GLU A 132 7.06 -16.93 -0.08
N ASP A 133 6.07 -17.26 0.78
CA ASP A 133 4.81 -17.87 0.35
C ASP A 133 3.71 -16.83 0.05
N MET A 134 3.89 -15.59 0.51
CA MET A 134 2.86 -14.55 0.38
C MET A 134 2.52 -14.18 -1.08
N PRO A 135 3.47 -14.12 -2.04
CA PRO A 135 3.13 -13.90 -3.45
C PRO A 135 2.12 -14.91 -3.99
N LEU A 136 2.14 -16.16 -3.52
CA LEU A 136 1.18 -17.20 -3.91
C LEU A 136 -0.21 -16.91 -3.33
N VAL A 137 -0.28 -16.50 -2.06
CA VAL A 137 -1.54 -16.13 -1.40
C VAL A 137 -2.14 -14.86 -2.03
N ALA A 138 -1.33 -13.85 -2.29
CA ALA A 138 -1.77 -12.60 -2.92
C ALA A 138 -2.26 -12.78 -4.37
N ALA A 139 -1.73 -13.78 -5.08
CA ALA A 139 -2.15 -14.15 -6.44
C ALA A 139 -3.39 -15.06 -6.48
N ASP A 140 -3.87 -15.55 -5.34
CA ASP A 140 -5.07 -16.40 -5.28
C ASP A 140 -6.32 -15.63 -5.75
N ASN A 141 -7.14 -16.28 -6.59
CA ASN A 141 -8.31 -15.65 -7.20
C ASN A 141 -9.36 -15.19 -6.17
N GLU A 142 -9.53 -15.92 -5.07
CA GLU A 142 -10.47 -15.56 -4.00
C GLU A 142 -9.98 -14.32 -3.25
N VAL A 143 -8.68 -14.26 -2.98
CA VAL A 143 -8.01 -13.11 -2.35
C VAL A 143 -8.12 -11.87 -3.25
N GLN A 144 -7.78 -11.99 -4.53
CA GLN A 144 -7.90 -10.88 -5.48
C GLN A 144 -9.35 -10.42 -5.66
N LEU A 145 -10.31 -11.36 -5.68
CA LEU A 145 -11.73 -11.02 -5.75
C LEU A 145 -12.17 -10.24 -4.52
N GLU A 146 -11.80 -10.68 -3.31
CA GLU A 146 -12.14 -9.97 -2.08
C GLU A 146 -11.54 -8.56 -2.07
N MET A 147 -10.28 -8.41 -2.50
CA MET A 147 -9.65 -7.10 -2.61
C MET A 147 -10.38 -6.18 -3.62
N ARG A 148 -10.82 -6.72 -4.77
CA ARG A 148 -11.61 -5.97 -5.76
C ARG A 148 -13.01 -5.59 -5.24
N ILE A 149 -13.63 -6.44 -4.41
CA ILE A 149 -14.88 -6.11 -3.72
C ILE A 149 -14.66 -4.94 -2.77
N GLY A 150 -13.62 -5.02 -1.93
CA GLY A 150 -13.22 -3.94 -1.03
C GLY A 150 -12.99 -2.63 -1.78
N LEU A 151 -12.18 -2.68 -2.84
CA LEU A 151 -11.92 -1.54 -3.73
C LEU A 151 -13.21 -0.91 -4.26
N SER A 152 -14.14 -1.74 -4.73
CA SER A 152 -15.43 -1.26 -5.24
C SER A 152 -16.26 -0.57 -4.17
N LYS A 153 -16.32 -1.13 -2.96
CA LYS A 153 -17.02 -0.51 -1.84
C LYS A 153 -16.39 0.84 -1.49
N THR A 154 -15.06 0.94 -1.44
CA THR A 154 -14.36 2.19 -1.06
C THR A 154 -14.60 3.30 -2.06
N PHE A 155 -14.50 3.00 -3.36
CA PHE A 155 -14.85 3.96 -4.41
C PHE A 155 -16.32 4.39 -4.32
N SER A 156 -17.26 3.46 -4.19
CA SER A 156 -18.69 3.81 -4.09
C SER A 156 -19.00 4.66 -2.86
N SER A 157 -18.31 4.42 -1.73
CA SER A 157 -18.43 5.27 -0.55
C SER A 157 -17.89 6.67 -0.82
N PHE A 158 -16.70 6.78 -1.40
CA PHE A 158 -16.10 8.06 -1.75
C PHE A 158 -16.99 8.87 -2.71
N GLU A 159 -17.52 8.25 -3.76
CA GLU A 159 -18.46 8.87 -4.71
C GLU A 159 -19.76 9.33 -4.05
N ARG A 160 -20.29 8.53 -3.10
CA ARG A 160 -21.46 8.92 -2.31
C ARG A 160 -21.15 10.17 -1.48
N GLU A 161 -20.02 10.21 -0.79
CA GLU A 161 -19.64 11.40 -0.01
C GLU A 161 -19.44 12.61 -0.94
N LEU A 162 -18.76 12.48 -2.09
CA LEU A 162 -18.64 13.54 -3.11
C LEU A 162 -20.01 14.07 -3.56
N SER A 163 -21.00 13.19 -3.74
CA SER A 163 -22.35 13.57 -4.14
C SER A 163 -23.08 14.34 -3.04
N LEU A 164 -22.90 13.96 -1.77
CA LEU A 164 -23.49 14.65 -0.63
C LEU A 164 -22.95 16.07 -0.46
N ILE A 165 -21.68 16.30 -0.82
CA ILE A 165 -21.06 17.63 -0.84
C ILE A 165 -21.81 18.56 -1.80
N PHE A 166 -22.16 18.06 -3.00
CA PHE A 166 -22.93 18.84 -3.97
C PHE A 166 -24.35 19.13 -3.51
N GLU A 167 -25.04 18.14 -2.93
CA GLU A 167 -26.47 18.27 -2.62
C GLU A 167 -26.74 19.13 -1.39
N SER A 168 -25.92 18.98 -0.35
CA SER A 168 -26.21 19.53 0.98
C SER A 168 -25.22 20.58 1.46
N GLY A 169 -24.17 20.85 0.67
CA GLY A 169 -23.04 21.66 1.11
C GLY A 169 -22.17 20.94 2.13
N MET A 170 -21.07 21.56 2.54
CA MET A 170 -20.13 20.94 3.47
C MET A 170 -20.55 21.04 4.93
N CYS A 171 -20.51 19.88 5.60
CA CYS A 171 -20.51 19.76 7.04
C CYS A 171 -19.18 19.17 7.52
N LYS A 172 -18.72 19.53 8.73
CA LYS A 172 -17.53 18.93 9.38
C LYS A 172 -17.59 17.39 9.42
N PHE A 173 -18.79 16.82 9.48
CA PHE A 173 -18.98 15.38 9.44
C PHE A 173 -18.70 14.80 8.05
N THR A 174 -19.22 15.42 6.99
CA THR A 174 -18.95 15.05 5.59
C THR A 174 -17.46 15.20 5.26
N GLU A 175 -16.81 16.28 5.72
CA GLU A 175 -15.37 16.50 5.58
C GLU A 175 -14.54 15.36 6.18
N ARG A 176 -14.84 14.93 7.42
CA ARG A 176 -14.12 13.81 8.03
C ARG A 176 -14.31 12.51 7.26
N LYS A 177 -15.51 12.25 6.76
CA LYS A 177 -15.81 11.03 5.98
C LYS A 177 -15.11 10.99 4.63
N ILE A 178 -15.09 12.11 3.90
CA ILE A 178 -14.41 12.16 2.61
C ILE A 178 -12.89 12.06 2.78
N LEU A 179 -12.32 12.72 3.80
CA LEU A 179 -10.90 12.57 4.12
C LEU A 179 -10.56 11.14 4.53
N GLN A 180 -11.37 10.49 5.37
CA GLN A 180 -11.16 9.10 5.72
C GLN A 180 -11.25 8.19 4.48
N SER A 181 -12.23 8.43 3.59
CA SER A 181 -12.36 7.64 2.36
C SER A 181 -11.12 7.80 1.46
N LEU A 182 -10.52 8.99 1.42
CA LEU A 182 -9.27 9.22 0.69
C LEU A 182 -8.07 8.55 1.35
N LEU A 183 -7.99 8.50 2.70
CA LEU A 183 -6.97 7.74 3.41
C LEU A 183 -7.11 6.24 3.12
N ASP A 184 -8.35 5.72 3.11
CA ASP A 184 -8.61 4.33 2.77
C ASP A 184 -8.24 4.03 1.30
N LEU A 185 -8.50 4.96 0.36
CA LEU A 185 -8.07 4.83 -1.04
C LEU A 185 -6.53 4.92 -1.18
N GLU A 186 -5.90 5.80 -0.42
CA GLU A 186 -4.43 5.93 -0.40
C GLU A 186 -3.77 4.64 0.08
N TRP A 187 -4.30 4.03 1.15
CA TRP A 187 -3.89 2.73 1.64
C TRP A 187 -4.09 1.66 0.56
N MET A 188 -5.25 1.64 -0.09
CA MET A 188 -5.53 0.71 -1.19
C MET A 188 -4.54 0.84 -2.35
N CYS A 189 -4.10 2.05 -2.72
CA CYS A 189 -3.05 2.21 -3.74
C CYS A 189 -1.79 1.41 -3.40
N ASN A 190 -1.33 1.49 -2.15
CA ASN A 190 -0.12 0.81 -1.70
C ASN A 190 -0.30 -0.72 -1.73
N ILE A 191 -1.44 -1.21 -1.25
CA ILE A 191 -1.76 -2.65 -1.22
C ILE A 191 -1.93 -3.22 -2.64
N LEU A 192 -2.69 -2.54 -3.50
CA LEU A 192 -2.97 -2.99 -4.86
C LEU A 192 -1.71 -2.99 -5.73
N LEU A 193 -0.75 -2.09 -5.46
CA LEU A 193 0.55 -2.14 -6.09
C LEU A 193 1.30 -3.43 -5.74
N LYS A 194 1.38 -3.79 -4.45
CA LYS A 194 2.00 -5.04 -3.98
C LYS A 194 1.30 -6.29 -4.53
N MET A 195 -0.02 -6.24 -4.71
CA MET A 195 -0.83 -7.36 -5.21
C MET A 195 -0.94 -7.43 -6.74
N GLY A 196 -0.32 -6.51 -7.49
CA GLY A 196 -0.43 -6.47 -8.96
C GLY A 196 -1.83 -6.10 -9.48
N LEU A 197 -2.64 -5.42 -8.67
CA LEU A 197 -4.02 -5.02 -8.95
C LEU A 197 -4.17 -3.51 -9.19
N MET A 198 -3.06 -2.77 -9.30
CA MET A 198 -3.07 -1.30 -9.43
C MET A 198 -3.84 -0.81 -10.67
N ASN A 199 -3.95 -1.62 -11.72
CA ASN A 199 -4.75 -1.29 -12.91
C ASN A 199 -6.22 -1.02 -12.55
N ASP A 200 -6.80 -1.82 -11.64
CA ASP A 200 -8.21 -1.66 -11.24
C ASP A 200 -8.44 -0.35 -10.51
N PHE A 201 -7.48 0.07 -9.67
CA PHE A 201 -7.52 1.37 -9.00
C PHE A 201 -7.46 2.50 -10.02
N VAL A 202 -6.46 2.46 -10.90
CA VAL A 202 -6.21 3.51 -11.89
C VAL A 202 -7.41 3.68 -12.81
N SER A 203 -8.02 2.59 -13.29
CA SER A 203 -9.23 2.65 -14.12
C SER A 203 -10.36 3.41 -13.41
N LYS A 204 -10.66 3.04 -12.16
CA LYS A 204 -11.72 3.70 -11.39
C LYS A 204 -11.40 5.15 -11.08
N TRP A 205 -10.15 5.45 -10.73
CA TRP A 205 -9.73 6.82 -10.47
C TRP A 205 -9.92 7.71 -11.69
N ILE A 206 -9.59 7.21 -12.89
CA ILE A 206 -9.83 7.91 -14.16
C ILE A 206 -11.34 8.14 -14.36
N ASP A 207 -12.16 7.11 -14.17
CA ASP A 207 -13.61 7.19 -14.35
C ASP A 207 -14.25 8.28 -13.48
N ILE A 208 -13.76 8.47 -12.25
CA ILE A 208 -14.31 9.47 -11.32
C ILE A 208 -13.55 10.81 -11.30
N SER A 209 -12.44 10.94 -12.05
CA SER A 209 -11.56 12.12 -12.00
C SER A 209 -12.30 13.44 -12.31
N GLU A 210 -13.19 13.45 -13.30
CA GLU A 210 -13.99 14.63 -13.63
C GLU A 210 -14.92 15.04 -12.48
N THR A 211 -15.55 14.06 -11.84
CA THR A 211 -16.41 14.30 -10.68
C THR A 211 -15.61 14.84 -9.50
N ILE A 212 -14.42 14.29 -9.23
CA ILE A 212 -13.52 14.78 -8.19
C ILE A 212 -13.17 16.25 -8.45
N LEU A 213 -12.66 16.55 -9.66
CA LEU A 213 -12.23 17.90 -10.03
C LEU A 213 -13.38 18.91 -9.91
N ARG A 214 -14.58 18.54 -10.37
CA ARG A 214 -15.78 19.37 -10.22
C ARG A 214 -16.08 19.69 -8.75
N VAL A 215 -15.85 18.76 -7.81
CA VAL A 215 -16.01 19.01 -6.37
C VAL A 215 -14.90 19.91 -5.85
N VAL A 216 -13.64 19.52 -6.04
CA VAL A 216 -12.51 20.22 -5.38
C VAL A 216 -12.26 21.62 -5.94
N GLU A 217 -12.73 21.91 -7.16
CA GLU A 217 -12.67 23.24 -7.76
C GLU A 217 -13.89 24.11 -7.45
N ASP A 218 -14.92 23.59 -6.77
CA ASP A 218 -16.08 24.37 -6.38
C ASP A 218 -15.68 25.51 -5.42
N GLU A 219 -16.20 26.73 -5.68
CA GLU A 219 -15.86 27.91 -4.89
C GLU A 219 -16.29 27.78 -3.41
N ASN A 220 -17.28 26.95 -3.11
CA ASN A 220 -17.69 26.67 -1.73
C ASN A 220 -16.61 25.87 -0.96
N LEU A 221 -15.70 25.19 -1.65
CA LEU A 221 -14.62 24.39 -1.06
C LEU A 221 -13.26 25.08 -1.13
N LYS A 222 -13.24 26.39 -1.37
CA LYS A 222 -12.00 27.15 -1.62
C LYS A 222 -10.92 26.94 -0.56
N CYS A 223 -11.31 26.91 0.72
CA CYS A 223 -10.40 26.79 1.86
C CYS A 223 -10.13 25.34 2.32
N MET A 224 -10.65 24.32 1.63
CA MET A 224 -10.48 22.91 2.02
C MET A 224 -9.15 22.35 1.53
N TRP A 225 -8.06 22.92 2.04
CA TRP A 225 -6.70 22.57 1.61
C TRP A 225 -6.33 21.12 1.92
N GLY A 226 -6.77 20.58 3.06
CA GLY A 226 -6.54 19.17 3.40
C GLY A 226 -7.16 18.20 2.40
N LEU A 227 -8.39 18.46 1.95
CA LEU A 227 -9.06 17.67 0.92
C LEU A 227 -8.32 17.76 -0.42
N LYS A 228 -8.00 18.99 -0.85
CA LYS A 228 -7.30 19.23 -2.12
C LYS A 228 -5.93 18.55 -2.15
N LEU A 229 -5.16 18.69 -1.07
CA LEU A 229 -3.84 18.10 -0.95
C LEU A 229 -3.91 16.57 -0.96
N LYS A 230 -4.83 15.97 -0.18
CA LYS A 230 -5.01 14.52 -0.14
C LYS A 230 -5.47 13.95 -1.50
N VAL A 231 -6.30 14.67 -2.25
CA VAL A 231 -6.66 14.29 -3.63
C VAL A 231 -5.43 14.31 -4.55
N VAL A 232 -4.56 15.31 -4.42
CA VAL A 232 -3.30 15.36 -5.18
C VAL A 232 -2.36 14.22 -4.78
N GLU A 233 -2.25 13.88 -3.50
CA GLU A 233 -1.43 12.75 -3.02
C GLU A 233 -1.88 11.42 -3.65
N VAL A 234 -3.18 11.13 -3.65
CA VAL A 234 -3.72 9.92 -4.31
C VAL A 234 -3.51 9.98 -5.82
N THR A 235 -3.69 11.15 -6.43
CA THR A 235 -3.43 11.37 -7.86
C THR A 235 -1.96 11.17 -8.22
N SER A 236 -1.02 11.58 -7.36
CA SER A 236 0.42 11.37 -7.55
C SER A 236 0.72 9.89 -7.71
N LYS A 237 0.19 9.04 -6.82
CA LYS A 237 0.37 7.59 -6.91
C LYS A 237 -0.18 6.99 -8.21
N VAL A 238 -1.30 7.52 -8.71
CA VAL A 238 -1.86 7.14 -10.01
C VAL A 238 -0.96 7.58 -11.15
N LEU A 239 -0.46 8.82 -11.12
CA LEU A 239 0.47 9.34 -12.12
C LEU A 239 1.76 8.52 -12.14
N ASP A 240 2.34 8.21 -10.98
CA ASP A 240 3.54 7.38 -10.85
C ASP A 240 3.31 5.98 -11.41
N ALA A 241 2.18 5.36 -11.06
CA ALA A 241 1.84 4.02 -11.53
C ALA A 241 1.76 3.96 -13.06
N VAL A 242 1.16 4.95 -13.71
CA VAL A 242 1.04 4.97 -15.18
C VAL A 242 2.32 5.49 -15.84
N GLY A 243 2.94 6.52 -15.28
CA GLY A 243 4.10 7.23 -15.83
C GLY A 243 5.38 6.42 -15.81
N TYR A 244 5.59 5.61 -14.77
CA TYR A 244 6.73 4.71 -14.68
C TYR A 244 6.43 3.29 -15.15
N GLY A 245 5.23 3.04 -15.70
CA GLY A 245 4.90 1.80 -16.39
C GLY A 245 4.47 0.63 -15.51
N ASN A 246 4.14 0.86 -14.23
CA ASN A 246 3.50 -0.16 -13.37
C ASN A 246 2.09 -0.52 -13.85
N VAL A 247 1.40 0.44 -14.48
CA VAL A 247 0.09 0.27 -15.11
C VAL A 247 0.15 0.72 -16.57
N ILE A 248 -0.16 -0.19 -17.48
CA ILE A 248 -0.20 0.10 -18.92
C ILE A 248 -1.63 0.50 -19.32
N LEU A 249 -1.80 1.74 -19.74
CA LEU A 249 -3.07 2.27 -20.25
C LEU A 249 -3.02 2.56 -21.75
N PRO A 250 -4.14 2.38 -22.47
CA PRO A 250 -4.29 2.91 -23.83
C PRO A 250 -4.02 4.42 -23.89
N ALA A 251 -3.48 4.90 -25.01
CA ALA A 251 -3.16 6.32 -25.19
C ALA A 251 -4.29 7.28 -24.83
N PRO A 252 -5.58 7.04 -25.20
CA PRO A 252 -6.67 7.96 -24.86
C PRO A 252 -6.83 8.21 -23.35
N HIS A 253 -6.72 7.16 -22.52
CA HIS A 253 -6.83 7.30 -21.07
C HIS A 253 -5.62 8.04 -20.47
N ARG A 254 -4.43 7.85 -21.05
CA ARG A 254 -3.23 8.61 -20.64
C ARG A 254 -3.35 10.09 -20.99
N VAL A 255 -3.89 10.42 -22.17
CA VAL A 255 -4.19 11.80 -22.57
C VAL A 255 -5.22 12.41 -21.62
N GLN A 256 -6.30 11.70 -21.32
CA GLN A 256 -7.35 12.14 -20.39
C GLN A 256 -6.76 12.46 -19.01
N LEU A 257 -5.92 11.57 -18.46
CA LEU A 257 -5.26 11.77 -17.17
C LEU A 257 -4.45 13.07 -17.14
N ILE A 258 -3.63 13.32 -18.17
CA ILE A 258 -2.85 14.57 -18.26
C ILE A 258 -3.76 15.79 -18.41
N LYS A 259 -4.73 15.76 -19.33
CA LYS A 259 -5.61 16.91 -19.61
C LYS A 259 -6.49 17.29 -18.42
N LEU A 260 -6.87 16.36 -17.56
CA LEU A 260 -7.65 16.62 -16.35
C LEU A 260 -6.78 17.13 -15.20
N TRP A 261 -5.67 16.44 -14.89
CA TRP A 261 -4.94 16.69 -13.66
C TRP A 261 -3.86 17.78 -13.78
N LEU A 262 -3.26 17.97 -14.97
CA LEU A 262 -2.24 18.99 -15.18
C LEU A 262 -2.74 20.41 -14.85
N PRO A 263 -3.92 20.87 -15.35
CA PRO A 263 -4.40 22.22 -15.05
C PRO A 263 -4.68 22.43 -13.55
N PHE A 264 -5.27 21.44 -12.89
CA PHE A 264 -5.60 21.52 -11.47
C PHE A 264 -4.33 21.62 -10.60
N ILE A 265 -3.36 20.73 -10.82
CA ILE A 265 -2.11 20.69 -10.06
C ILE A 265 -1.31 21.99 -10.27
N ARG A 266 -1.24 22.48 -11.52
CA ARG A 266 -0.61 23.76 -11.86
C ARG A 266 -1.22 24.93 -11.12
N LYS A 267 -2.55 24.97 -11.00
CA LYS A 267 -3.25 26.03 -10.26
C LYS A 267 -3.03 25.91 -8.75
N LEU A 268 -3.01 24.70 -8.22
CA LEU A 268 -2.97 24.47 -6.76
C LEU A 268 -1.59 24.74 -6.15
N LYS A 269 -0.50 24.25 -6.75
CA LYS A 269 0.85 24.35 -6.16
C LYS A 269 1.25 25.79 -5.82
N PRO A 270 1.14 26.79 -6.73
CA PRO A 270 1.51 28.17 -6.40
C PRO A 270 0.64 28.79 -5.30
N ILE A 271 -0.62 28.35 -5.17
CA ILE A 271 -1.51 28.84 -4.12
C ILE A 271 -1.06 28.29 -2.76
N LEU A 272 -0.69 27.01 -2.68
CA LEU A 272 -0.18 26.40 -1.45
C LEU A 272 1.16 27.04 -1.04
N ASP A 273 2.07 27.26 -1.98
CA ASP A 273 3.35 27.93 -1.73
C ASP A 273 3.12 29.36 -1.19
N LEU A 274 2.24 30.13 -1.83
CA LEU A 274 1.91 31.48 -1.39
C LEU A 274 1.26 31.51 0.00
N MET A 275 0.45 30.50 0.35
CA MET A 275 -0.15 30.41 1.69
C MET A 275 0.91 30.05 2.74
N GLY A 276 1.80 29.09 2.45
CA GLY A 276 2.92 28.72 3.33
C GLY A 276 3.91 29.86 3.54
N ASP A 277 4.18 30.67 2.50
CA ASP A 277 5.03 31.87 2.62
C ASP A 277 4.41 32.97 3.49
N LYS A 278 3.08 33.06 3.52
CA LYS A 278 2.35 34.06 4.32
C LYS A 278 2.16 33.65 5.77
N ASP A 279 1.98 32.36 6.00
CA ASP A 279 1.65 31.79 7.30
C ASP A 279 2.52 30.55 7.54
N ALA A 280 3.54 30.70 8.38
CA ALA A 280 4.46 29.62 8.72
C ALA A 280 3.77 28.47 9.49
N GLU A 281 2.58 28.69 10.05
CA GLU A 281 1.76 27.65 10.69
C GLU A 281 0.84 26.92 9.70
N PHE A 282 0.80 27.32 8.43
CA PHE A 282 -0.02 26.69 7.40
C PHE A 282 0.48 25.26 7.11
N PRO A 283 -0.29 24.21 7.47
CA PRO A 283 0.22 22.84 7.48
C PRO A 283 0.17 22.16 6.11
N TYR A 284 -0.48 22.77 5.11
CA TYR A 284 -0.76 22.16 3.82
C TYR A 284 0.27 22.60 2.79
N LYS A 285 1.20 21.71 2.45
CA LYS A 285 2.20 21.96 1.42
C LYS A 285 2.41 20.71 0.59
N MET A 286 2.77 20.90 -0.67
CA MET A 286 3.36 19.81 -1.45
C MET A 286 4.83 19.75 -1.09
N ASP A 287 5.25 18.69 -0.39
CA ASP A 287 6.66 18.48 -0.10
C ASP A 287 7.48 18.22 -1.38
N GLU A 288 8.80 18.30 -1.23
CA GLU A 288 9.73 18.22 -2.35
C GLU A 288 9.61 16.91 -3.12
N ASP A 289 9.53 15.80 -2.39
CA ASP A 289 9.43 14.46 -2.95
C ASP A 289 8.14 14.31 -3.79
N MET A 290 7.01 14.79 -3.29
CA MET A 290 5.73 14.66 -3.99
C MET A 290 5.69 15.49 -5.27
N TRP A 291 6.08 16.78 -5.24
CA TRP A 291 5.95 17.59 -6.46
C TRP A 291 6.97 17.17 -7.53
N GLN A 292 8.16 16.71 -7.14
CA GLN A 292 9.14 16.12 -8.07
C GLN A 292 8.61 14.81 -8.67
N SER A 293 7.97 13.95 -7.87
CA SER A 293 7.36 12.71 -8.36
C SER A 293 6.29 12.99 -9.40
N ILE A 294 5.38 13.92 -9.11
CA ILE A 294 4.32 14.36 -10.03
C ILE A 294 4.90 14.89 -11.34
N GLU A 295 5.90 15.77 -11.28
CA GLU A 295 6.55 16.34 -12.46
C GLU A 295 7.20 15.25 -13.32
N GLY A 296 8.03 14.39 -12.72
CA GLY A 296 8.69 13.29 -13.42
C GLY A 296 7.69 12.31 -14.05
N ALA A 297 6.63 11.96 -13.33
CA ALA A 297 5.57 11.09 -13.84
C ALA A 297 4.85 11.72 -15.04
N MET A 298 4.51 13.02 -14.97
CA MET A 298 3.87 13.73 -16.08
C MET A 298 4.80 13.87 -17.30
N VAL A 299 6.09 14.16 -17.10
CA VAL A 299 7.10 14.20 -18.17
C VAL A 299 7.20 12.84 -18.87
N SER A 300 7.27 11.75 -18.11
CA SER A 300 7.32 10.40 -18.64
C SER A 300 6.04 10.04 -19.41
N LEU A 301 4.87 10.35 -18.83
CA LEU A 301 3.57 10.12 -19.45
C LEU A 301 3.45 10.84 -20.80
N VAL A 302 3.72 12.15 -20.83
CA VAL A 302 3.63 12.97 -22.03
C VAL A 302 4.61 12.47 -23.09
N SER A 303 5.85 12.14 -22.70
CA SER A 303 6.86 11.61 -23.61
C SER A 303 6.46 10.30 -24.29
N ALA A 304 5.56 9.52 -23.68
CA ALA A 304 5.06 8.25 -24.19
C ALA A 304 3.75 8.36 -25.00
N LEU A 305 3.17 9.56 -25.15
CA LEU A 305 1.94 9.77 -25.93
C LEU A 305 2.21 9.76 -27.45
N PRO A 306 1.19 9.58 -28.30
CA PRO A 306 1.29 9.86 -29.73
C PRO A 306 1.75 11.29 -30.01
N SER A 307 2.42 11.50 -31.15
CA SER A 307 3.06 12.79 -31.49
C SER A 307 2.07 13.95 -31.60
N ASP A 308 0.85 13.70 -32.07
CA ASP A 308 -0.18 14.73 -32.22
C ASP A 308 -0.76 15.13 -30.85
N ASP A 309 -1.03 14.14 -29.99
CA ASP A 309 -1.46 14.39 -28.60
C ASP A 309 -0.42 15.19 -27.80
N GLN A 310 0.88 14.90 -27.99
CA GLN A 310 1.97 15.68 -27.40
C GLN A 310 1.97 17.13 -27.89
N ALA A 311 1.66 17.36 -29.17
CA ALA A 311 1.61 18.70 -29.76
C ALA A 311 0.43 19.52 -29.18
N ASP A 312 -0.73 18.88 -29.02
CA ASP A 312 -1.90 19.49 -28.40
C ASP A 312 -1.61 19.88 -26.94
N ILE A 313 -1.03 18.96 -26.16
CA ILE A 313 -0.66 19.23 -24.76
C ILE A 313 0.39 20.34 -24.67
N LEU A 314 1.37 20.38 -25.59
CA LEU A 314 2.35 21.47 -25.66
C LEU A 314 1.68 22.82 -25.96
N ALA A 315 0.72 22.85 -26.88
CA ALA A 315 -0.02 24.08 -27.20
C ALA A 315 -0.79 24.59 -25.97
N ASP A 316 -1.51 23.69 -25.29
CA ASP A 316 -2.22 24.01 -24.03
C ASP A 316 -1.24 24.47 -22.94
N TRP A 317 -0.08 23.81 -22.83
CA TRP A 317 0.95 24.14 -21.85
C TRP A 317 1.50 25.55 -22.07
N MET A 318 1.85 25.91 -23.30
CA MET A 318 2.39 27.25 -23.64
C MET A 318 1.38 28.38 -23.45
N ASN A 319 0.09 28.09 -23.59
CA ASN A 319 -0.98 29.09 -23.42
C ASN A 319 -1.33 29.36 -21.94
N ALA A 320 -0.78 28.59 -21.00
CA ALA A 320 -1.05 28.77 -19.59
C ALA A 320 -0.33 30.02 -19.03
N GLU A 321 -1.02 30.79 -18.19
CA GLU A 321 -0.50 32.02 -17.59
C GLU A 321 0.74 31.79 -16.69
N GLN A 322 0.93 30.56 -16.19
CA GLN A 322 1.98 30.20 -15.24
C GLN A 322 2.70 28.91 -15.66
N LEU A 323 3.85 29.07 -16.32
CA LEU A 323 4.68 27.97 -16.83
C LEU A 323 5.64 27.36 -15.78
N ARG A 324 5.50 27.69 -14.50
CA ARG A 324 6.49 27.30 -13.48
C ARG A 324 6.42 25.83 -13.08
N TYR A 325 5.23 25.26 -12.99
CA TYR A 325 5.04 23.91 -12.50
C TYR A 325 3.74 23.31 -13.03
N PRO A 326 3.68 22.01 -13.33
CA PRO A 326 4.83 21.12 -13.59
C PRO A 326 5.65 21.59 -14.80
N ASP A 327 6.97 21.50 -14.70
CA ASP A 327 7.88 21.73 -15.82
C ASP A 327 7.89 20.51 -16.75
N LEU A 328 7.33 20.69 -17.96
CA LEU A 328 7.25 19.65 -18.97
C LEU A 328 8.26 19.87 -20.11
N SER A 329 9.22 20.79 -19.94
CA SER A 329 10.16 21.21 -20.98
C SER A 329 10.94 20.01 -21.54
N GLU A 330 11.37 19.08 -20.69
CA GLU A 330 12.07 17.86 -21.13
C GLU A 330 11.23 17.04 -22.13
N ALA A 331 9.96 16.79 -21.81
CA ALA A 331 9.07 16.03 -22.69
C ALA A 331 8.92 16.71 -24.06
N PHE A 332 8.84 18.04 -24.07
CA PHE A 332 8.68 18.82 -25.30
C PHE A 332 9.96 18.99 -26.11
N GLU A 333 11.12 19.02 -25.47
CA GLU A 333 12.42 18.94 -26.15
C GLU A 333 12.56 17.60 -26.87
N VAL A 334 12.22 16.51 -26.19
CA VAL A 334 12.20 15.16 -26.76
C VAL A 334 11.22 15.08 -27.94
N TRP A 335 10.00 15.62 -27.79
CA TRP A 335 9.03 15.72 -28.87
C TRP A 335 9.59 16.48 -30.08
N CYS A 336 10.16 17.67 -29.87
CA CYS A 336 10.74 18.49 -30.93
C CYS A 336 11.84 17.73 -31.69
N PHE A 337 12.72 17.05 -30.97
CA PHE A 337 13.78 16.23 -31.56
C PHE A 337 13.21 15.06 -32.38
N ARG A 338 12.21 14.35 -31.84
CA ARG A 338 11.54 13.22 -32.50
C ARG A 338 10.84 13.66 -33.78
N THR A 339 10.07 14.75 -33.73
CA THR A 339 9.34 15.31 -34.89
C THR A 339 10.30 15.76 -35.99
N LYS A 340 11.38 16.50 -35.65
CA LYS A 340 12.43 16.88 -36.61
C LYS A 340 13.10 15.66 -37.25
N SER A 341 13.39 14.63 -36.45
CA SER A 341 14.03 13.41 -36.93
C SER A 341 13.11 12.55 -37.81
N ALA A 342 11.83 12.44 -37.46
CA ALA A 342 10.82 11.76 -38.27
C ALA A 342 10.66 12.45 -39.64
N LYS A 343 10.58 13.79 -39.66
CA LYS A 343 10.52 14.56 -40.91
C LYS A 343 11.73 14.30 -41.82
N ARG A 344 12.96 14.28 -41.25
CA ARG A 344 14.18 13.95 -42.02
C ARG A 344 14.13 12.55 -42.63
N ARG A 345 13.63 11.55 -41.89
CA ARG A 345 13.48 10.17 -42.40
C ARG A 345 12.45 10.07 -43.52
N LEU A 346 11.33 10.80 -43.40
CA LEU A 346 10.31 10.84 -44.45
C LEU A 346 10.85 11.48 -45.73
N VAL A 347 11.54 12.62 -45.63
CA VAL A 347 12.14 13.27 -46.81
C VAL A 347 13.26 12.42 -47.43
N GLY A 348 14.16 11.86 -46.61
CA GLY A 348 15.24 11.00 -47.09
C GLY A 348 14.76 9.67 -47.71
N GLY A 349 13.67 9.11 -47.18
CA GLY A 349 13.02 7.93 -47.75
C GLY A 349 12.29 8.21 -49.07
N LEU A 350 11.78 9.43 -49.25
CA LEU A 350 11.18 9.89 -50.51
C LEU A 350 12.26 10.11 -51.58
N THR A 351 13.39 10.74 -51.23
CA THR A 351 14.50 10.95 -52.18
C THR A 351 15.19 9.65 -52.57
N GLY A 352 15.34 8.69 -51.64
CA GLY A 352 15.95 7.39 -51.94
C GLY A 352 15.09 6.44 -52.79
N LYS A 353 13.77 6.69 -52.88
CA LYS A 353 12.85 5.87 -53.70
C LYS A 353 12.74 6.37 -55.14
N VAL A 354 12.93 7.67 -55.37
CA VAL A 354 12.90 8.29 -56.70
C VAL A 354 14.11 7.87 -57.56
N ASP A 355 15.27 7.61 -56.95
CA ASP A 355 16.46 7.17 -57.67
C ASP A 355 16.46 5.67 -58.06
N SER A 356 15.49 4.89 -57.57
CA SER A 356 15.40 3.44 -57.85
C SER A 356 14.56 3.06 -59.07
N THR A 357 13.87 4.02 -59.71
CA THR A 357 12.96 3.78 -60.85
C THR A 357 13.51 4.14 -62.22
N THR A 358 14.77 4.54 -62.33
CA THR A 358 15.42 4.78 -63.63
C THR A 358 16.80 4.12 -63.65
N VAL A 359 16.86 2.87 -64.09
CA VAL A 359 17.78 2.35 -65.13
C VAL A 359 17.40 0.89 -65.37
N SER A 360 16.79 0.60 -66.52
CA SER A 360 16.99 -0.61 -67.32
C SER A 360 16.19 -0.46 -68.63
N LEU A 361 16.88 0.06 -69.66
CA LEU A 361 16.61 -0.23 -71.07
C LEU A 361 17.91 -0.77 -71.66
#